data_AF-A0A839XLE3-F1
#
_entry.id   AF-A0A839XLE3-F1
#
_cell.length_a   1.000
_cell.length_b   1.000
_cell.length_c   1.000
_cell.angle_alpha   90.00
_cell.angle_beta   90.00
_cell.angle_gamma   90.00
#
_symmetry.space_group_name_H-M   'P 1'
#
loop_
_entity.id
_entity.type
_entity.pdbx_description
1 polymer ?
#
loop_
_entity_poly.entity_id
_entity_poly.type
_entity_poly.pdbx_seq_one_letter_code
_entity_poly.pdbx_strand_id
1 'polypeptide(L)'
;MRPITRHAAAALGALALAGTMTTTAHAGTAQSAPAGDDGYHVSGFCPSVSDPTIPGGRAHWELVCADGGVNFFGWVEDTRPDSTDVCVDTGDGTGVARTTGFGSRESFNYRVANTNYVELLLSHC
;
A
#
# COMPACT_ATOMS: atom_id res chain seq x y z
N MET A 1 -13.38 -56.79 32.21
CA MET A 1 -12.13 -56.86 33.01
C MET A 1 -10.92 -56.79 32.07
N ARG A 2 -10.29 -55.62 31.98
CA ARG A 2 -8.92 -55.40 31.51
C ARG A 2 -8.34 -54.25 32.35
N PRO A 3 -7.11 -54.37 32.88
CA PRO A 3 -6.61 -53.52 33.95
C PRO A 3 -6.21 -52.11 33.48
N ILE A 4 -6.51 -51.14 34.33
CA ILE A 4 -6.19 -49.72 34.20
C ILE A 4 -4.73 -49.55 34.63
N THR A 5 -3.88 -49.10 33.69
CA THR A 5 -2.46 -48.84 33.95
C THR A 5 -2.31 -47.68 34.92
N ARG A 6 -1.43 -47.89 35.89
CA ARG A 6 -1.17 -47.05 37.05
C ARG A 6 0.19 -46.37 36.88
N HIS A 7 0.25 -45.10 37.31
CA HIS A 7 1.41 -44.39 37.88
C HIS A 7 2.36 -43.65 36.90
N ALA A 8 2.35 -42.32 37.00
CA ALA A 8 3.49 -41.60 37.59
C ALA A 8 3.04 -40.20 38.03
N ALA A 9 3.03 -39.99 39.34
CA ALA A 9 3.19 -38.68 39.95
C ALA A 9 4.68 -38.38 40.06
N ALA A 10 5.10 -37.13 39.84
CA ALA A 10 5.88 -36.35 40.81
C ALA A 10 6.34 -35.05 40.17
N ALA A 11 5.97 -33.96 40.83
CA ALA A 11 6.41 -32.59 40.59
C ALA A 11 7.93 -32.46 40.64
N LEU A 12 8.48 -31.47 39.93
CA LEU A 12 9.70 -30.74 40.29
C LEU A 12 9.84 -29.56 39.31
N GLY A 13 10.02 -28.35 39.84
CA GLY A 13 10.69 -27.29 39.09
C GLY A 13 10.00 -25.93 39.06
N ALA A 14 10.17 -25.18 40.16
CA ALA A 14 10.46 -23.74 40.18
C ALA A 14 9.58 -22.77 39.35
N LEU A 15 8.68 -22.08 40.05
CA LEU A 15 8.26 -20.72 39.70
C LEU A 15 9.50 -19.80 39.72
N ALA A 16 10.00 -19.42 38.56
CA ALA A 16 10.85 -18.24 38.42
C ALA A 16 10.01 -17.10 37.84
N LEU A 17 9.50 -16.21 38.71
CA LEU A 17 9.06 -14.88 38.29
C LEU A 17 10.29 -14.06 37.92
N ALA A 18 10.82 -14.29 36.72
CA ALA A 18 11.73 -13.36 36.07
C ALA A 18 10.88 -12.50 35.14
N GLY A 19 10.39 -11.38 35.67
CA GLY A 19 9.84 -10.29 34.89
C GLY A 19 10.91 -9.75 33.94
N THR A 20 10.97 -10.33 32.76
CA THR A 20 11.69 -9.77 31.62
C THR A 20 10.69 -8.93 30.87
N MET A 21 10.84 -7.60 30.95
CA MET A 21 10.21 -6.70 29.99
C MET A 21 10.86 -6.96 28.65
N THR A 22 10.39 -8.00 27.95
CA THR A 22 10.70 -8.21 26.55
C THR A 22 9.96 -7.10 25.81
N THR A 23 10.64 -5.98 25.57
CA THR A 23 10.28 -5.13 24.45
C THR A 23 10.41 -5.99 23.21
N THR A 24 9.32 -6.59 22.77
CA THR A 24 9.21 -7.12 21.41
C THR A 24 9.35 -5.91 20.50
N ALA A 25 10.60 -5.62 20.12
CA ALA A 25 10.88 -4.94 18.88
C ALA A 25 10.05 -5.71 17.84
N HIS A 26 9.00 -5.06 17.35
CA HIS A 26 8.32 -5.54 16.16
C HIS A 26 9.39 -5.48 15.08
N ALA A 27 10.07 -6.60 14.86
CA ALA A 27 10.71 -6.88 13.61
C ALA A 27 9.58 -6.90 12.60
N GLY A 28 9.21 -5.72 12.10
CA GLY A 28 8.41 -5.59 10.90
C GLY A 28 9.14 -6.43 9.88
N THR A 29 8.58 -7.59 9.58
CA THR A 29 8.96 -8.33 8.39
C THR A 29 8.75 -7.33 7.26
N ALA A 30 9.84 -6.76 6.76
CA ALA A 30 9.84 -6.07 5.47
C ALA A 30 9.31 -7.12 4.50
N GLN A 31 8.02 -7.01 4.19
CA GLN A 31 7.36 -7.88 3.27
C GLN A 31 7.98 -7.53 1.93
N SER A 32 8.86 -8.40 1.44
CA SER A 32 9.49 -8.24 0.15
C SER A 32 8.37 -8.04 -0.87
N ALA A 33 8.31 -6.84 -1.44
CA ALA A 33 7.42 -6.54 -2.54
C ALA A 33 7.68 -7.58 -3.65
N PRO A 34 6.64 -8.19 -4.24
CA PRO A 34 6.83 -9.03 -5.39
C PRO A 34 7.51 -8.20 -6.49
N ALA A 35 8.62 -8.70 -7.02
CA ALA A 35 9.26 -8.13 -8.19
C ALA A 35 8.37 -8.43 -9.41
N GLY A 36 7.73 -7.41 -9.97
CA GLY A 36 6.97 -7.54 -11.21
C GLY A 36 5.81 -6.56 -11.36
N ASP A 37 6.08 -5.26 -11.27
CA ASP A 37 5.35 -4.18 -11.95
C ASP A 37 6.25 -2.93 -11.82
N ASP A 38 6.61 -2.28 -12.93
CA ASP A 38 7.47 -1.08 -12.93
C ASP A 38 6.74 0.18 -12.37
N GLY A 39 5.61 -0.03 -11.69
CA GLY A 39 4.76 1.01 -11.14
C GLY A 39 5.07 1.36 -9.69
N TYR A 40 4.84 2.62 -9.34
CA TYR A 40 4.94 3.12 -7.97
C TYR A 40 3.54 3.14 -7.33
N HIS A 41 3.33 2.25 -6.36
CA HIS A 41 2.11 2.19 -5.56
C HIS A 41 2.13 3.25 -4.46
N VAL A 42 1.08 4.06 -4.38
CA VAL A 42 0.79 4.89 -3.22
C VAL A 42 -0.54 4.47 -2.63
N SER A 43 -0.47 3.93 -1.42
CA SER A 43 -1.63 3.75 -0.55
C SER A 43 -1.73 4.96 0.38
N GLY A 44 -2.88 5.65 0.34
CA GLY A 44 -3.09 6.86 1.12
C GLY A 44 -4.37 6.79 1.94
N PHE A 45 -4.25 7.02 3.26
CA PHE A 45 -5.39 7.43 4.07
C PHE A 45 -5.55 8.95 3.97
N CYS A 46 -6.79 9.40 3.88
CA CYS A 46 -7.07 10.83 3.86
C CYS A 46 -6.87 11.50 5.24
N PRO A 47 -6.37 12.75 5.28
CA PRO A 47 -5.83 13.51 4.15
C PRO A 47 -4.38 13.11 3.82
N SER A 48 -4.02 13.13 2.54
CA SER A 48 -2.63 12.90 2.10
C SER A 48 -2.30 13.62 0.81
N VAL A 49 -1.02 13.93 0.60
CA VAL A 49 -0.48 14.45 -0.65
C VAL A 49 0.64 13.53 -1.10
N SER A 50 0.80 13.32 -2.40
CA SER A 50 1.86 12.47 -2.93
C SER A 50 2.37 12.98 -4.26
N ASP A 51 3.69 12.86 -4.45
CA ASP A 51 4.43 13.32 -5.63
C ASP A 51 5.30 12.18 -6.19
N PRO A 52 4.71 11.06 -6.65
CA PRO A 52 5.48 9.92 -7.09
C PRO A 52 6.15 10.15 -8.44
N THR A 53 7.27 9.46 -8.63
CA THR A 53 8.06 9.52 -9.86
C THR A 53 8.48 8.11 -10.26
N ILE A 54 8.37 7.81 -11.55
CA ILE A 54 8.90 6.60 -12.19
C ILE A 54 9.83 7.00 -13.34
N PRO A 55 10.65 6.09 -13.87
CA PRO A 55 11.46 6.39 -15.04
C PRO A 55 10.59 6.82 -16.23
N GLY A 56 10.63 8.10 -16.58
CA GLY A 56 9.87 8.68 -17.70
C GLY A 56 8.49 9.22 -17.33
N GLY A 57 8.08 9.14 -16.07
CA GLY A 57 6.80 9.66 -15.61
C GLY A 57 6.86 10.31 -14.24
N ARG A 58 6.01 11.29 -14.00
CA ARG A 58 5.76 11.81 -12.66
C ARG A 58 4.30 12.14 -12.48
N ALA A 59 3.84 12.14 -11.25
CA ALA A 59 2.50 12.56 -10.93
C ALA A 59 2.48 13.37 -9.64
N HIS A 60 1.35 14.02 -9.40
CA HIS A 60 1.00 14.66 -8.16
C HIS A 60 -0.46 14.40 -7.88
N TRP A 61 -0.81 14.04 -6.66
CA TRP A 61 -2.20 13.93 -6.25
C TRP A 61 -2.42 14.22 -4.78
N GLU A 62 -3.64 14.66 -4.49
CA GLU A 62 -4.12 14.95 -3.16
C GLU A 62 -5.36 14.09 -2.87
N LEU A 63 -5.43 13.53 -1.66
CA LEU A 63 -6.59 12.82 -1.15
C LEU A 63 -7.22 13.67 -0.04
N VAL A 64 -8.50 13.99 -0.20
CA VAL A 64 -9.27 14.82 0.73
C VAL A 64 -10.52 14.06 1.19
N CYS A 65 -10.68 13.89 2.50
CA CYS A 65 -11.89 13.34 3.08
C CYS A 65 -13.00 14.40 3.13
N ALA A 66 -14.13 14.14 2.47
CA ALA A 66 -15.33 14.96 2.58
C ALA A 66 -16.59 14.11 2.40
N ASP A 67 -17.63 14.43 3.17
CA ASP A 67 -18.97 13.82 3.06
C ASP A 67 -18.96 12.28 3.10
N GLY A 68 -18.17 11.72 4.02
CA GLY A 68 -18.03 10.26 4.16
C GLY A 68 -17.37 9.55 2.98
N GLY A 69 -16.63 10.28 2.13
CA GLY A 69 -15.86 9.74 1.02
C GLY A 69 -14.49 10.39 0.89
N VAL A 70 -13.74 9.92 -0.12
CA VAL A 70 -12.45 10.46 -0.56
C VAL A 70 -12.64 11.14 -1.91
N ASN A 71 -12.33 12.43 -1.98
CA ASN A 71 -12.02 13.08 -3.26
C ASN A 71 -10.53 12.92 -3.52
N PHE A 72 -10.18 12.51 -4.73
CA PHE A 72 -8.78 12.43 -5.14
C PHE A 72 -8.61 13.12 -6.49
N PHE A 73 -7.65 14.02 -6.54
CA PHE A 73 -7.41 14.85 -7.71
C PHE A 73 -5.92 15.09 -7.87
N GLY A 74 -5.51 15.36 -9.10
CA GLY A 74 -4.10 15.43 -9.40
C GLY A 74 -3.82 15.52 -10.89
N TRP A 75 -2.58 15.24 -11.23
CA TRP A 75 -2.12 15.16 -12.61
C TRP A 75 -1.02 14.11 -12.76
N VAL A 76 -0.87 13.61 -13.98
CA VAL A 76 0.23 12.75 -14.44
C VAL A 76 0.89 13.40 -15.63
N GLU A 77 2.21 13.26 -15.74
CA GLU A 77 3.00 13.84 -16.82
C GLU A 77 4.01 12.84 -17.34
N ASP A 78 4.06 12.73 -18.66
CA ASP A 78 5.11 12.01 -19.38
C ASP A 78 6.30 12.95 -19.55
N THR A 79 7.44 12.51 -19.04
CA THR A 79 8.68 13.29 -18.98
C THR A 79 9.77 12.74 -19.89
N ARG A 80 9.49 11.69 -20.67
CA ARG A 80 10.48 11.05 -21.53
C ARG A 80 10.06 11.06 -23.00
N PRO A 81 10.96 11.42 -23.92
CA PRO A 81 10.70 11.29 -25.35
C PRO A 81 10.83 9.82 -25.78
N ASP A 82 9.86 9.00 -25.42
CA ASP A 82 9.69 7.64 -25.94
C ASP A 82 8.26 7.44 -26.49
N SER A 83 7.86 6.20 -26.72
CA SER A 83 6.53 5.84 -27.23
C SER A 83 5.64 5.20 -26.15
N THR A 84 6.01 5.35 -24.88
CA THR A 84 5.36 4.69 -23.76
C THR A 84 4.61 5.75 -22.95
N ASP A 85 3.31 5.57 -22.78
CA ASP A 85 2.53 6.52 -22.00
C ASP A 85 2.74 6.27 -20.51
N VAL A 86 2.38 7.25 -19.70
CA VAL A 86 2.36 7.17 -18.24
C VAL A 86 0.91 7.30 -17.79
N CYS A 87 0.51 6.42 -16.87
CA CYS A 87 -0.84 6.37 -16.35
C CYS A 87 -0.91 6.52 -14.84
N VAL A 88 -2.09 6.92 -14.40
CA VAL A 88 -2.55 6.70 -13.04
C VAL A 88 -3.76 5.78 -13.10
N ASP A 89 -3.70 4.72 -12.31
CA ASP A 89 -4.78 3.77 -12.09
C ASP A 89 -5.13 3.71 -10.60
N THR A 90 -6.32 3.24 -10.26
CA THR A 90 -6.59 2.78 -8.90
C THR A 90 -5.95 1.41 -8.66
N GLY A 91 -5.77 1.01 -7.40
CA GLY A 91 -5.17 -0.29 -7.05
C GLY A 91 -5.87 -1.54 -7.62
N ASP A 92 -7.10 -1.40 -8.13
CA ASP A 92 -7.83 -2.46 -8.85
C ASP A 92 -7.65 -2.42 -10.38
N GLY A 93 -6.78 -1.52 -10.88
CA GLY A 93 -6.49 -1.36 -12.31
C GLY A 93 -7.50 -0.50 -13.07
N THR A 94 -8.40 0.24 -12.39
CA THR A 94 -9.29 1.18 -13.09
C THR A 94 -8.52 2.42 -13.52
N GLY A 95 -8.54 2.71 -14.82
CA GLY A 95 -7.91 3.89 -15.42
C GLY A 95 -8.44 5.21 -14.90
N VAL A 96 -7.54 6.03 -14.34
CA VAL A 96 -7.83 7.37 -13.79
C VAL A 96 -7.37 8.46 -14.76
N ALA A 97 -6.13 8.34 -15.26
CA ALA A 97 -5.57 9.26 -16.25
C ALA A 97 -4.49 8.56 -17.07
N ARG A 98 -4.35 8.95 -18.34
CA ARG A 98 -3.34 8.43 -19.26
C ARG A 98 -2.83 9.56 -20.14
N THR A 99 -1.52 9.80 -20.13
CA THR A 99 -0.85 10.75 -21.03
C THR A 99 -0.98 10.34 -22.49
N THR A 100 -0.78 11.28 -23.41
CA THR A 100 -0.85 11.01 -24.86
C THR A 100 0.48 11.33 -25.54
N GLY A 101 1.58 10.86 -24.94
CA GLY A 101 2.96 11.07 -25.39
C GLY A 101 3.74 12.18 -24.68
N PHE A 102 5.01 12.31 -25.09
CA PHE A 102 6.03 13.12 -24.42
C PHE A 102 5.61 14.56 -24.11
N GLY A 103 5.80 14.96 -22.85
CA GLY A 103 5.53 16.31 -22.36
C GLY A 103 4.05 16.60 -22.16
N SER A 104 3.16 15.64 -22.45
CA SER A 104 1.75 15.78 -22.12
C SER A 104 1.53 15.62 -20.62
N ARG A 105 0.58 16.38 -20.10
CA ARG A 105 0.15 16.34 -18.71
C ARG A 105 -1.37 16.21 -18.68
N GLU A 106 -1.84 15.19 -17.99
CA GLU A 106 -3.26 14.87 -17.86
C GLU A 106 -3.72 15.03 -16.43
N SER A 107 -4.83 15.76 -16.25
CA SER A 107 -5.40 16.01 -14.93
C SER A 107 -6.58 15.08 -14.67
N PHE A 108 -6.80 14.76 -13.40
CA PHE A 108 -7.94 13.95 -12.97
C PHE A 108 -8.57 14.50 -11.69
N ASN A 109 -9.86 14.20 -11.52
CA ASN A 109 -10.62 14.51 -10.32
C ASN A 109 -11.74 13.47 -10.16
N TYR A 110 -11.64 12.68 -9.11
CA TYR A 110 -12.52 11.55 -8.85
C TYR A 110 -12.96 11.53 -7.39
N ARG A 111 -14.03 10.77 -7.12
CA ARG A 111 -14.55 10.57 -5.78
C ARG A 111 -14.93 9.11 -5.54
N VAL A 112 -14.54 8.58 -4.39
CA VAL A 112 -15.01 7.30 -3.86
C VAL A 112 -15.83 7.54 -2.60
N ALA A 113 -17.08 7.06 -2.58
CA ALA A 113 -17.95 7.19 -1.42
C ALA A 113 -17.70 6.08 -0.39
N ASN A 114 -18.10 6.32 0.86
CA ASN A 114 -18.12 5.34 1.95
C ASN A 114 -16.74 4.72 2.27
N THR A 115 -15.68 5.49 2.07
CA THR A 115 -14.30 5.10 2.36
C THR A 115 -13.50 6.34 2.76
N ASN A 116 -12.41 6.14 3.49
CA ASN A 116 -11.36 7.12 3.78
C ASN A 116 -10.00 6.71 3.19
N TYR A 117 -10.00 5.69 2.33
CA TYR A 117 -8.83 5.05 1.74
C TYR A 117 -9.00 4.91 0.22
N VAL A 118 -7.94 5.20 -0.51
CA VAL A 118 -7.79 4.94 -1.94
C VAL A 118 -6.34 4.48 -2.19
N GLU A 119 -6.18 3.51 -3.08
CA GLU A 119 -4.88 3.14 -3.63
C GLU A 119 -4.76 3.69 -5.05
N LEU A 120 -3.66 4.37 -5.34
CA LEU A 120 -3.31 4.86 -6.67
C LEU A 120 -1.97 4.28 -7.11
N LEU A 121 -1.86 3.96 -8.38
CA LEU A 121 -0.68 3.40 -9.03
C LEU A 121 -0.23 4.35 -10.12
N LEU A 122 1.04 4.77 -10.08
CA LEU A 122 1.70 5.43 -11.20
C LEU A 122 2.49 4.37 -11.98
N SER A 123 2.18 4.17 -13.27
CA SER A 123 2.77 3.11 -14.10
C SER A 123 2.99 3.55 -15.55
N HIS A 124 3.63 2.69 -16.33
CA HIS A 124 3.68 2.79 -17.79
C HIS A 124 2.46 2.11 -18.43
N CYS A 125 2.03 2.67 -19.56
CA CYS A 125 0.95 2.23 -20.44
C CYS A 125 1.39 2.27 -21.92
#